data_AF-A0A953I6U8-F1
#
_entry.id   AF-A0A953I6U8-F1
#
_cell.length_a   1.000
_cell.length_b   1.000
_cell.length_c   1.000
_cell.angle_alpha   90.00
_cell.angle_beta   90.00
_cell.angle_gamma   90.00
#
_symmetry.space_group_name_H-M   'P 1'
#
loop_
_entity.id
_entity.type
_entity.pdbx_description
1 polymer ?
#
loop_
_entity_poly.entity_id
_entity_poly.type
_entity_poly.pdbx_seq_one_letter_code
_entity_poly.pdbx_strand_id
1 'polypeptide(L)'
;MGWQWIAFAIAVVVMLAGVVGTLIPALPGLPIVFLAMLGYAVVDGFRDITPGFLAVALLVVAATQVAEHYARAWGAKRFGAGRAGAWGAVIGSIVGLFFMPLGLLLGPFLGALLFELVAGRSGSEAVKAGFGGLVGVLGSVVVNVVVALGLTVAFVAKVLI
;
A
#
# COMPACT_ATOMS: atom_id res chain seq x y z
N MET A 1 -12.14 3.21 32.46
CA MET A 1 -11.98 1.80 32.05
C MET A 1 -12.75 1.45 30.78
N GLY A 2 -14.04 1.82 30.63
CA GLY A 2 -14.80 1.50 29.39
C GLY A 2 -14.35 2.22 28.11
N TRP A 3 -13.90 3.48 28.21
CA TRP A 3 -13.49 4.27 27.03
C TRP A 3 -12.26 3.74 26.30
N GLN A 4 -11.34 3.07 26.99
CA GLN A 4 -10.14 2.48 26.39
C GLN A 4 -10.50 1.29 25.49
N TRP A 5 -11.43 0.43 25.91
CA TRP A 5 -11.92 -0.67 25.10
C TRP A 5 -12.67 -0.21 23.85
N ILE A 6 -13.41 0.90 23.95
CA ILE A 6 -14.06 1.52 22.79
C ILE A 6 -13.00 2.08 21.82
N ALA A 7 -12.01 2.81 22.33
CA ALA A 7 -10.90 3.33 21.53
C ALA A 7 -10.10 2.21 20.86
N PHE A 8 -9.85 1.11 21.58
CA PHE A 8 -9.20 -0.09 21.05
C PHE A 8 -10.00 -0.71 19.90
N ALA A 9 -11.31 -0.93 20.10
CA ALA A 9 -12.18 -1.48 19.06
C ALA A 9 -12.22 -0.59 17.81
N ILE A 10 -12.34 0.72 17.99
CA ILE A 10 -12.28 1.70 16.89
C ILE A 10 -10.92 1.61 16.18
N ALA A 11 -9.81 1.61 16.92
CA ALA A 11 -8.48 1.52 16.35
C ALA A 11 -8.31 0.24 15.51
N VAL A 12 -8.72 -0.92 16.04
CA VAL A 12 -8.66 -2.19 15.29
C VAL A 12 -9.50 -2.12 14.02
N VAL A 13 -10.73 -1.59 14.07
CA VAL A 13 -11.58 -1.46 12.87
C VAL A 13 -10.92 -0.55 11.82
N VAL A 14 -10.36 0.59 12.24
CA VAL A 14 -9.66 1.52 11.32
C VAL A 14 -8.39 0.88 10.77
N MET A 15 -7.65 0.12 11.58
CA MET A 15 -6.45 -0.61 11.13
C MET A 15 -6.82 -1.69 10.11
N LEU A 16 -7.90 -2.45 10.32
CA LEU A 16 -8.40 -3.42 9.35
C LEU A 16 -8.85 -2.74 8.05
N ALA A 17 -9.51 -1.59 8.13
CA ALA A 17 -9.81 -0.77 6.95
C ALA A 17 -8.53 -0.30 6.25
N GLY A 18 -7.49 0.06 7.01
CA GLY A 18 -6.15 0.39 6.48
C GLY A 18 -5.48 -0.79 5.78
N VAL A 19 -5.57 -2.00 6.35
CA VAL A 19 -5.10 -3.26 5.72
C VAL A 19 -5.83 -3.50 4.41
N VAL A 20 -7.16 -3.41 4.38
CA VAL A 20 -7.93 -3.52 3.13
C VAL A 20 -7.53 -2.41 2.14
N GLY A 21 -7.29 -1.20 2.64
CA GLY A 21 -6.79 -0.07 1.86
C GLY A 21 -5.44 -0.33 1.18
N THR A 22 -4.58 -1.19 1.73
CA THR A 22 -3.31 -1.57 1.07
C THR A 22 -3.49 -2.40 -0.19
N LEU A 23 -4.64 -3.07 -0.37
CA LEU A 23 -4.99 -3.80 -1.58
C LEU A 23 -5.36 -2.87 -2.74
N ILE A 24 -5.71 -1.62 -2.43
CA ILE A 24 -6.09 -0.62 -3.40
C ILE A 24 -4.85 0.23 -3.74
N PRO A 25 -4.32 0.15 -4.97
CA PRO A 25 -3.23 0.99 -5.43
C PRO A 25 -3.61 2.47 -5.23
N ALA A 26 -2.63 3.25 -4.77
CA ALA A 26 -2.74 4.67 -4.44
C ALA A 26 -3.46 5.01 -3.11
N LEU A 27 -4.14 4.08 -2.44
CA LEU A 27 -4.63 4.33 -1.08
C LEU A 27 -3.49 4.18 -0.05
N PRO A 28 -3.33 5.13 0.89
CA PRO A 28 -2.27 5.09 1.89
C PRO A 28 -2.65 4.17 3.06
N GLY A 29 -2.78 2.86 2.80
CA GLY A 29 -3.20 1.87 3.80
C GLY A 29 -2.28 1.81 5.03
N LEU A 30 -0.95 1.81 4.83
CA LEU A 30 0.03 1.80 5.92
C LEU A 30 -0.03 3.06 6.80
N PRO A 31 -0.08 4.28 6.24
CA PRO A 31 -0.34 5.48 7.02
C PRO A 31 -1.65 5.42 7.82
N ILE A 32 -2.74 4.87 7.26
CA ILE A 32 -4.01 4.71 7.98
C ILE A 32 -3.83 3.80 9.20
N VAL A 33 -3.15 2.66 9.04
CA VAL A 33 -2.83 1.74 10.15
C VAL A 33 -2.04 2.46 11.25
N PHE A 34 -1.02 3.23 10.88
CA PHE A 34 -0.21 3.99 11.85
C PHE A 34 -1.02 5.08 12.56
N LEU A 35 -1.85 5.83 11.83
CA LEU A 35 -2.66 6.89 12.42
C LEU A 35 -3.69 6.34 13.43
N ALA A 36 -4.24 5.16 13.17
CA ALA A 36 -5.10 4.48 14.13
C ALA A 36 -4.34 4.10 15.41
N MET A 37 -3.12 3.56 15.29
CA MET A 37 -2.26 3.28 16.45
C MET A 37 -1.92 4.54 17.25
N LEU A 38 -1.54 5.62 16.55
CA LEU A 38 -1.23 6.90 17.17
C LEU A 38 -2.45 7.47 17.89
N GLY A 39 -3.62 7.43 17.25
CA GLY A 39 -4.88 7.86 17.85
C GLY A 39 -5.21 7.09 19.13
N TYR A 40 -5.06 5.77 19.13
CA TYR A 40 -5.21 4.97 20.34
C TYR A 40 -4.20 5.37 21.42
N ALA A 41 -2.92 5.49 21.06
CA ALA A 41 -1.85 5.82 22.02
C ALA A 41 -2.09 7.16 22.73
N VAL A 42 -2.62 8.16 22.02
CA VAL A 42 -2.98 9.45 22.60
C VAL A 42 -4.13 9.32 23.60
N VAL A 43 -5.15 8.52 23.28
CA VAL A 43 -6.31 8.29 24.18
C VAL A 43 -5.90 7.48 25.41
N ASP A 44 -5.02 6.51 25.24
CA ASP A 44 -4.50 5.67 26.31
C ASP A 44 -3.44 6.38 27.17
N GLY A 45 -2.93 7.53 26.73
CA GLY A 45 -1.89 8.28 27.43
C GLY A 45 -0.52 7.58 27.38
N PHE A 46 -0.26 6.84 26.30
CA PHE A 46 0.99 6.13 26.05
C PHE A 46 1.36 5.07 27.11
N ARG A 47 0.37 4.43 27.74
CA ARG A 47 0.60 3.37 28.72
C ARG A 47 0.99 2.07 28.06
N ASP A 48 0.16 1.58 27.14
CA ASP A 48 0.40 0.31 26.43
C ASP A 48 1.30 0.56 25.20
N ILE A 49 0.97 1.63 24.45
CA ILE A 49 1.66 2.03 23.23
C ILE A 49 2.62 3.18 23.54
N THR A 50 3.89 2.84 23.75
CA THR A 50 4.91 3.83 24.11
C THR A 50 5.38 4.67 22.92
N PRO A 51 5.94 5.88 23.14
CA PRO A 51 6.51 6.69 22.07
C PRO A 51 7.63 5.98 21.31
N GLY A 52 8.42 5.13 21.99
CA GLY A 52 9.45 4.32 21.35
C GLY A 52 8.87 3.28 20.37
N PHE A 53 7.77 2.62 20.73
CA PHE A 53 7.06 1.71 19.83
C PHE A 53 6.51 2.46 18.61
N LEU A 54 5.89 3.62 18.82
CA LEU A 54 5.41 4.46 17.72
C LEU A 54 6.54 4.95 16.81
N ALA A 55 7.69 5.31 17.37
CA ALA A 55 8.85 5.71 16.56
C ALA A 55 9.32 4.57 15.65
N VAL A 56 9.39 3.34 16.17
CA VAL A 56 9.70 2.14 15.36
C VAL A 56 8.63 1.89 14.30
N ALA A 57 7.34 1.96 14.66
CA ALA A 57 6.25 1.79 13.71
C ALA A 57 6.27 2.84 12.59
N LEU A 58 6.55 4.10 12.95
CA LEU A 58 6.70 5.19 11.98
C LEU A 58 7.89 4.93 11.05
N LEU A 59 9.03 4.48 11.58
CA LEU A 59 10.20 4.13 10.77
C LEU A 59 9.89 2.98 9.82
N VAL A 60 9.17 1.95 10.27
CA VAL A 60 8.73 0.83 9.42
C VAL A 60 7.82 1.35 8.30
N VAL A 61 6.80 2.14 8.63
CA VAL A 61 5.89 2.72 7.61
C VAL A 61 6.65 3.59 6.62
N ALA A 62 7.53 4.48 7.10
CA ALA A 62 8.32 5.33 6.23
C ALA A 62 9.27 4.51 5.33
N ALA A 63 9.96 3.52 5.88
CA ALA A 63 10.84 2.64 5.13
C ALA A 63 10.06 1.83 4.08
N THR A 64 8.88 1.33 4.41
CA THR A 64 8.04 0.59 3.45
C THR A 64 7.54 1.48 2.32
N GLN A 65 7.07 2.70 2.62
CA GLN A 65 6.63 3.66 1.60
C GLN A 65 7.77 4.02 0.63
N VAL A 66 8.98 4.20 1.16
CA VAL A 66 10.18 4.44 0.36
C VAL A 66 10.54 3.21 -0.47
N ALA A 67 10.56 2.03 0.15
CA ALA A 67 10.84 0.77 -0.53
C ALA A 67 9.84 0.47 -1.65
N GLU A 68 8.55 0.77 -1.45
CA GLU A 68 7.53 0.67 -2.49
C GLU A 68 7.82 1.55 -3.69
N HIS A 69 8.21 2.81 -3.45
CA HIS A 69 8.53 3.74 -4.53
C HIS A 69 9.68 3.18 -5.39
N TYR A 70 10.71 2.63 -4.75
CA TYR A 70 11.81 1.97 -5.44
C TYR A 70 11.40 0.66 -6.10
N ALA A 71 10.60 -0.18 -5.44
CA ALA A 71 10.14 -1.47 -5.96
C ALA A 71 9.26 -1.29 -7.20
N ARG A 72 8.35 -0.30 -7.21
CA ARG A 72 7.53 0.03 -8.39
C ARG A 72 8.39 0.55 -9.54
N ALA A 73 9.33 1.44 -9.26
CA ALA A 73 10.28 1.94 -10.27
C ALA A 73 11.18 0.82 -10.82
N TRP A 74 11.66 -0.07 -9.96
CA TRP A 74 12.49 -1.21 -10.33
C TRP A 74 11.69 -2.26 -11.11
N GLY A 75 10.48 -2.60 -10.68
CA GLY A 75 9.58 -3.52 -11.38
C GLY A 75 9.26 -3.04 -12.79
N ALA A 76 8.93 -1.75 -12.94
CA ALA A 76 8.74 -1.14 -14.26
C ALA A 76 10.00 -1.29 -15.14
N LYS A 77 11.18 -0.91 -14.63
CA LYS A 77 12.45 -1.01 -15.37
C LYS A 77 12.84 -2.44 -15.72
N ARG A 78 12.59 -3.41 -14.83
CA ARG A 78 13.01 -4.82 -14.99
C ARG A 78 12.35 -5.50 -16.19
N PHE A 79 11.14 -5.08 -16.53
CA PHE A 79 10.39 -5.56 -17.70
C PHE A 79 10.47 -4.61 -18.89
N GLY A 80 11.37 -3.61 -18.84
CA GLY A 80 11.60 -2.69 -19.94
C GLY A 80 10.56 -1.59 -20.09
N ALA A 81 9.69 -1.36 -19.09
CA ALA A 81 8.77 -0.23 -19.11
C ALA A 81 9.58 1.09 -19.05
N GLY A 82 9.31 1.97 -19.99
CA GLY A 82 9.77 3.35 -20.01
C GLY A 82 8.92 4.23 -19.10
N ARG A 83 9.15 5.55 -19.20
CA ARG A 83 8.43 6.54 -18.39
C ARG A 83 6.93 6.55 -18.69
N ALA A 84 6.55 6.37 -19.96
CA ALA A 84 5.16 6.33 -20.39
C ALA A 84 4.42 5.14 -19.76
N GLY A 85 5.01 3.93 -19.80
CA GLY A 85 4.43 2.75 -19.16
C GLY A 85 4.31 2.87 -17.65
N ALA A 86 5.29 3.49 -16.98
CA ALA A 86 5.22 3.74 -15.54
C ALA A 86 4.05 4.67 -15.16
N TRP A 87 3.89 5.80 -15.86
CA TRP A 87 2.75 6.69 -15.65
C TRP A 87 1.42 6.05 -16.07
N GLY A 88 1.43 5.28 -17.16
CA GLY A 88 0.30 4.51 -17.62
C GLY A 88 -0.17 3.50 -16.59
N ALA A 89 0.75 2.78 -15.91
CA ALA A 89 0.39 1.87 -14.82
C ALA A 89 -0.27 2.60 -13.65
N VAL A 90 0.24 3.78 -13.27
CA VAL A 90 -0.33 4.58 -12.17
C VAL A 90 -1.74 5.06 -12.54
N ILE A 91 -1.91 5.68 -13.70
CA ILE A 91 -3.21 6.16 -14.19
C ILE A 91 -4.18 4.99 -14.37
N GLY A 92 -3.70 3.90 -14.96
CA GLY A 92 -4.47 2.67 -15.15
C GLY A 92 -4.90 2.05 -13.83
N SER A 93 -4.09 2.13 -12.78
CA SER A 93 -4.48 1.67 -11.43
C SER A 93 -5.59 2.53 -10.84
N ILE A 94 -5.52 3.86 -11.02
CA ILE A 94 -6.56 4.80 -10.56
C ILE A 94 -7.86 4.58 -11.32
N VAL A 95 -7.80 4.48 -12.65
CA VAL A 95 -9.00 4.21 -13.48
C VAL A 95 -9.55 2.81 -13.18
N GLY A 96 -8.67 1.83 -12.98
CA GLY A 96 -9.02 0.46 -12.62
C GLY A 96 -9.80 0.34 -11.32
N LEU A 97 -9.66 1.29 -10.40
CA LEU A 97 -10.44 1.35 -9.16
C LEU A 97 -11.94 1.44 -9.40
N PHE A 98 -12.37 2.06 -10.50
CA PHE A 98 -13.80 2.16 -10.86
C PHE A 98 -14.37 0.86 -11.44
N PHE A 99 -13.53 -0.13 -11.74
CA PHE A 99 -13.90 -1.41 -12.35
C PHE A 99 -13.49 -2.61 -11.48
N MET A 100 -13.49 -2.43 -10.15
CA MET A 100 -13.16 -3.51 -9.21
C MET A 100 -14.08 -4.74 -9.37
N PRO A 101 -13.57 -5.96 -9.11
CA PRO A 101 -12.19 -6.26 -8.69
C PRO A 101 -11.21 -6.38 -9.86
N LEU A 102 -11.69 -6.64 -11.09
CA LEU A 102 -10.83 -6.92 -12.24
C LEU A 102 -9.95 -5.73 -12.63
N GLY A 103 -10.46 -4.50 -12.49
CA GLY A 103 -9.74 -3.28 -12.80
C GLY A 103 -8.49 -3.06 -11.93
N LEU A 104 -8.40 -3.64 -10.73
CA LEU A 104 -7.19 -3.58 -9.90
C LEU A 104 -6.00 -4.30 -10.54
N LEU A 105 -6.26 -5.41 -11.24
CA LEU A 105 -5.24 -6.17 -11.95
C LEU A 105 -5.07 -5.66 -13.39
N LEU A 106 -6.17 -5.49 -14.12
CA LEU A 106 -6.13 -5.13 -15.52
C LEU A 106 -5.77 -3.65 -15.74
N GLY A 107 -6.14 -2.77 -14.81
CA GLY A 107 -5.87 -1.34 -14.88
C GLY A 107 -4.39 -1.01 -15.06
N PRO A 108 -3.49 -1.40 -14.14
CA PRO A 108 -2.06 -1.13 -14.30
C PRO A 108 -1.46 -1.78 -15.56
N PHE A 109 -1.91 -2.99 -15.91
CA PHE A 109 -1.43 -3.68 -17.11
C PHE A 109 -1.83 -2.95 -18.40
N LEU A 110 -3.12 -2.67 -18.58
CA LEU A 110 -3.67 -2.00 -19.76
C LEU A 110 -3.20 -0.55 -19.83
N GLY A 111 -3.11 0.14 -18.70
CA GLY A 111 -2.59 1.49 -18.63
C GLY A 111 -1.14 1.57 -19.11
N ALA A 112 -0.26 0.70 -18.60
CA ALA A 112 1.12 0.64 -19.07
C ALA A 112 1.21 0.26 -20.56
N LEU A 113 0.44 -0.74 -20.99
CA LEU A 113 0.38 -1.19 -22.39
C LEU A 113 0.00 -0.04 -23.34
N LEU A 114 -1.12 0.63 -23.06
CA LEU A 114 -1.65 1.69 -23.92
C LEU A 114 -0.71 2.89 -23.98
N PHE A 115 -0.14 3.31 -22.84
CA PHE A 115 0.76 4.46 -22.82
C PHE A 115 2.08 4.17 -23.55
N GLU A 116 2.60 2.95 -23.49
CA GLU A 116 3.81 2.60 -24.25
C GLU A 116 3.55 2.52 -25.76
N LEU A 117 2.37 2.04 -26.18
CA LEU A 117 1.97 2.06 -27.58
C LEU A 117 1.86 3.49 -28.09
N VAL A 118 1.23 4.38 -27.32
CA VAL A 118 1.13 5.82 -27.64
C VAL A 118 2.51 6.48 -27.66
N ALA A 119 3.46 6.01 -26.85
CA ALA A 119 4.85 6.45 -26.86
C ALA A 119 5.68 5.89 -28.03
N GLY A 120 5.07 5.15 -28.96
CA GLY A 120 5.71 4.65 -30.18
C GLY A 120 6.49 3.35 -30.00
N ARG A 121 6.29 2.63 -28.88
CA ARG A 121 6.96 1.35 -28.65
C ARG A 121 6.24 0.22 -29.39
N SER A 122 7.01 -0.83 -29.71
CA SER A 122 6.46 -2.00 -30.37
C SER A 122 5.44 -2.74 -29.47
N GLY A 123 4.50 -3.47 -30.06
CA GLY A 123 3.50 -4.23 -29.31
C GLY A 123 4.11 -5.22 -28.31
N SER A 124 5.21 -5.86 -28.68
CA SER A 124 5.94 -6.78 -27.79
C SER A 124 6.55 -6.05 -26.58
N GLU A 125 7.11 -4.86 -26.78
CA GLU A 125 7.65 -4.05 -25.70
C GLU A 125 6.55 -3.52 -24.78
N ALA A 126 5.44 -3.07 -25.34
CA ALA A 126 4.31 -2.55 -24.57
C ALA A 126 3.67 -3.65 -23.70
N VAL A 127 3.53 -4.88 -24.21
CA VAL A 127 3.01 -6.02 -23.42
C VAL A 127 3.97 -6.36 -22.27
N LYS A 128 5.27 -6.38 -22.52
CA LYS A 128 6.27 -6.60 -21.45
C LYS A 128 6.19 -5.49 -20.39
N ALA A 129 6.05 -4.24 -20.81
CA ALA A 129 5.86 -3.12 -19.90
C ALA A 129 4.57 -3.25 -19.08
N GLY A 130 3.48 -3.72 -19.69
CA GLY A 130 2.23 -4.08 -19.01
C GLY A 130 2.43 -5.08 -17.87
N PHE A 131 3.14 -6.18 -18.14
CA PHE A 131 3.50 -7.14 -17.10
C PHE A 131 4.41 -6.54 -16.03
N GLY A 132 5.34 -5.65 -16.41
CA GLY A 132 6.16 -4.89 -15.46
C GLY A 132 5.35 -4.02 -14.51
N GLY A 133 4.36 -3.30 -15.03
CA GLY A 133 3.42 -2.51 -14.24
C GLY A 133 2.62 -3.38 -13.28
N LEU A 134 2.09 -4.51 -13.77
CA LEU A 134 1.34 -5.46 -12.95
C LEU A 134 2.19 -6.05 -11.81
N VAL A 135 3.39 -6.54 -12.12
CA VAL A 135 4.31 -7.12 -11.12
C VAL A 135 4.75 -6.06 -10.11
N GLY A 136 5.02 -4.83 -10.55
CA GLY A 136 5.37 -3.73 -9.67
C GLY A 136 4.26 -3.37 -8.68
N VAL A 137 3.01 -3.30 -9.16
CA VAL A 137 1.84 -3.01 -8.32
C VAL A 137 1.57 -4.17 -7.36
N LEU A 138 1.43 -5.40 -7.86
CA LEU A 138 1.12 -6.56 -7.02
C LEU A 138 2.22 -6.85 -5.99
N GLY A 139 3.49 -6.73 -6.39
CA GLY A 139 4.62 -6.89 -5.47
C GLY A 139 4.57 -5.86 -4.33
N SER A 140 4.20 -4.61 -4.64
CA SER A 140 4.05 -3.56 -3.64
C SER A 140 2.85 -3.81 -2.69
N VAL A 141 1.74 -4.32 -3.23
CA VAL A 141 0.55 -4.71 -2.43
C VAL A 141 0.91 -5.82 -1.44
N VAL A 142 1.64 -6.86 -1.86
CA VAL A 142 2.04 -7.96 -0.97
C VAL A 142 2.87 -7.44 0.20
N VAL A 143 3.87 -6.61 -0.07
CA VAL A 143 4.71 -6.00 0.98
C VAL A 143 3.86 -5.17 1.94
N ASN A 144 2.97 -4.33 1.41
CA ASN A 144 2.11 -3.48 2.25
C ASN A 144 1.16 -4.29 3.13
N VAL A 145 0.54 -5.33 2.60
CA VAL A 145 -0.36 -6.20 3.37
C VAL A 145 0.39 -6.87 4.52
N VAL A 146 1.58 -7.43 4.24
CA VAL A 146 2.40 -8.08 5.27
C VAL A 146 2.79 -7.11 6.38
N VAL A 147 3.25 -5.91 6.01
CA VAL A 147 3.65 -4.89 6.99
C VAL A 147 2.44 -4.37 7.77
N ALA A 148 1.31 -4.10 7.11
CA ALA A 148 0.09 -3.62 7.74
C ALA A 148 -0.46 -4.64 8.74
N LEU A 149 -0.50 -5.92 8.37
CA LEU A 149 -0.88 -7.00 9.26
C LEU A 149 0.10 -7.14 10.43
N GLY A 150 1.42 -7.07 10.16
CA GLY A 150 2.44 -7.15 11.19
C GLY A 150 2.31 -6.03 12.24
N LEU A 151 2.09 -4.79 11.80
CA LEU A 151 1.84 -3.64 12.69
C LEU A 151 0.53 -3.81 13.47
N THR A 152 -0.52 -4.32 12.83
CA THR A 152 -1.81 -4.58 13.49
C THR A 152 -1.69 -5.65 14.57
N VAL A 153 -1.01 -6.75 14.29
CA VAL A 153 -0.74 -7.81 15.27
C VAL A 153 0.13 -7.28 16.41
N ALA A 154 1.18 -6.52 16.10
CA ALA A 154 2.06 -5.93 17.11
C ALA A 154 1.31 -4.96 18.04
N PHE A 155 0.41 -4.14 17.48
CA PHE A 155 -0.48 -3.26 18.24
C PHE A 155 -1.41 -4.05 19.17
N VAL A 156 -2.14 -5.04 18.63
CA VAL A 156 -3.07 -5.86 19.43
C VAL A 156 -2.33 -6.59 20.55
N ALA A 157 -1.17 -7.18 20.25
CA ALA A 157 -0.35 -7.85 21.25
C ALA A 157 0.12 -6.89 22.35
N LYS A 158 0.48 -5.65 22.00
CA LYS A 158 0.93 -4.65 22.99
C LYS A 158 -0.17 -4.12 23.90
N VAL A 159 -1.42 -4.11 23.45
CA VAL A 159 -2.56 -3.64 24.25
C VAL A 159 -3.14 -4.74 25.13
N LEU A 160 -3.05 -6.01 24.71
CA LEU A 160 -3.65 -7.13 25.43
C LEU A 160 -2.72 -7.84 26.44
N ILE A 161 -1.41 -7.58 26.39
CA ILE A 161 -0.38 -8.24 27.21
C ILE A 161 0.29 -7.20 28.10
#